data_AF-A0A7K4Z1J1-F1
#
_entry.id   AF-A0A7K4Z1J1-F1
#
_cell.length_a   1.000
_cell.length_b   1.000
_cell.length_c   1.000
_cell.angle_alpha   90.00
_cell.angle_beta   90.00
_cell.angle_gamma   90.00
#
_symmetry.space_group_name_H-M   'P 1'
#
loop_
_entity.id
_entity.type
_entity.pdbx_description
1 polymer ?
#
loop_
_entity_poly.entity_id
_entity_poly.type
_entity_poly.pdbx_seq_one_letter_code
_entity_poly.pdbx_strand_id
1 'polypeptide(L)' 'RNGEQLRIICEDNKHDFRLQEIRGMKEILIIKPGDEILVKCNFQRLDRSGITFVSLFFFLYVSHWF' A
#
# COMPACT_ATOMS: atom_id res chain seq x y z
N ARG A 1 -11.60 -7.96 -8.65
CA ARG A 1 -13.05 -8.24 -8.80
C ARG A 1 -13.20 -9.65 -9.33
N ASN A 2 -13.91 -10.53 -8.63
CA ASN A 2 -14.06 -11.94 -9.03
C ASN A 2 -12.70 -12.62 -9.30
N GLY A 3 -11.68 -12.32 -8.49
CA GLY A 3 -10.32 -12.84 -8.68
C GLY A 3 -9.47 -12.19 -9.79
N GLU A 4 -10.04 -11.28 -10.60
CA GLU A 4 -9.31 -10.56 -11.63
C GLU A 4 -8.82 -9.19 -11.14
N GLN A 5 -7.55 -8.87 -11.42
CA GLN A 5 -6.97 -7.56 -11.15
C GLN A 5 -7.33 -6.58 -12.28
N LEU A 6 -8.21 -5.62 -11.97
CA LEU A 6 -8.70 -4.66 -12.97
C LEU A 6 -7.70 -3.55 -13.28
N ARG A 7 -7.05 -3.00 -12.24
CA ARG A 7 -6.08 -1.90 -12.39
C ARG A 7 -5.22 -1.72 -11.15
N ILE A 8 -4.14 -0.97 -11.31
CA ILE A 8 -3.33 -0.45 -10.21
C ILE A 8 -3.89 0.93 -9.82
N ILE A 9 -4.12 1.11 -8.52
CA ILE A 9 -4.68 2.34 -7.92
C ILE A 9 -3.57 3.37 -7.72
N CYS A 10 -2.52 2.97 -7.03
CA CYS A 10 -1.31 3.73 -6.79
C CYS A 10 -0.12 2.78 -6.79
N GLU A 11 1.01 3.25 -7.31
CA GLU A 11 2.29 2.54 -7.26
C GLU A 11 3.37 3.54 -6.86
N ASP A 12 4.21 3.16 -5.89
CA ASP A 12 5.40 3.92 -5.51
C ASP A 12 6.59 2.96 -5.37
N ASN A 13 7.36 2.84 -6.45
CA ASN A 13 8.54 1.99 -6.50
C ASN A 13 9.77 2.62 -5.82
N LYS A 14 9.68 3.88 -5.38
CA LYS A 14 10.75 4.63 -4.72
C LYS A 14 10.28 5.20 -3.39
N HIS A 15 9.43 4.46 -2.70
CA HIS A 15 8.85 4.87 -1.44
C HIS A 15 9.95 5.18 -0.40
N ASP A 16 9.93 6.40 0.14
CA ASP A 16 10.76 6.84 1.26
C ASP A 16 9.88 6.98 2.49
N PHE A 17 10.16 6.18 3.53
CA PHE A 17 9.41 6.18 4.79
C PHE A 17 9.40 7.52 5.53
N ARG A 18 10.34 8.42 5.21
CA ARG A 18 10.41 9.78 5.76
C ARG A 18 9.43 10.74 5.09
N LEU A 19 8.92 10.41 3.91
CA LEU A 19 7.98 11.25 3.16
C LEU A 19 6.61 10.56 3.11
N GLN A 20 5.67 11.06 3.91
CA GLN A 20 4.29 10.60 3.94
C GLN A 20 3.41 11.79 3.56
N GLU A 21 2.78 11.72 2.38
CA GLU A 21 1.99 12.82 1.82
C GLU A 21 0.75 12.27 1.13
N ILE A 22 -0.38 12.97 1.20
CA ILE A 22 -1.55 12.57 0.42
C ILE A 22 -1.32 12.95 -1.04
N ARG A 23 -1.37 11.97 -1.95
CA ARG A 23 -1.25 12.21 -3.40
C ARG A 23 -2.60 12.13 -4.09
N GLY A 24 -2.91 13.13 -4.90
CA GLY A 24 -4.07 13.09 -5.78
C GLY A 24 -3.97 11.95 -6.80
N MET A 25 -5.08 11.25 -7.05
CA MET A 25 -5.13 10.22 -8.08
C MET A 25 -5.16 10.89 -9.47
N LYS A 26 -4.43 10.30 -10.42
CA LYS A 26 -4.43 10.78 -11.83
C LYS A 26 -5.81 10.66 -12.48
N GLU A 27 -6.61 9.69 -12.03
CA GLU A 27 -7.92 9.37 -12.58
C GLU A 27 -8.88 9.01 -11.46
N ILE A 28 -10.16 9.30 -11.66
CA ILE A 28 -11.21 8.87 -10.74
C ILE A 28 -11.36 7.35 -10.83
N LEU A 29 -11.32 6.69 -9.68
CA LEU A 29 -11.56 5.26 -9.54
C LEU A 29 -12.94 5.03 -8.92
N ILE A 30 -13.78 4.22 -9.56
CA ILE A 30 -15.06 3.78 -9.00
C ILE A 30 -14.88 2.37 -8.43
N ILE A 31 -14.91 2.26 -7.11
CA ILE A 31 -14.93 0.99 -6.39
C ILE A 31 -16.39 0.61 -6.14
N LYS A 32 -16.80 -0.59 -6.56
CA LYS A 32 -18.16 -1.10 -6.40
C LYS A 32 -18.22 -2.05 -5.19
N PRO A 33 -19.40 -2.20 -4.56
CA PRO A 33 -19.59 -3.25 -3.57
C PRO A 33 -19.20 -4.63 -4.12
N GLY A 34 -18.48 -5.42 -3.32
CA GLY A 34 -17.93 -6.71 -3.75
C GLY A 34 -16.57 -6.64 -4.46
N ASP A 35 -16.02 -5.44 -4.65
CA ASP A 35 -14.62 -5.30 -5.07
C ASP A 35 -13.66 -5.61 -3.93
N GLU A 36 -12.54 -6.21 -4.31
CA GLU A 36 -11.42 -6.46 -3.43
C GLU A 36 -10.32 -5.46 -3.75
N ILE A 37 -9.75 -4.88 -2.70
CA ILE A 37 -8.58 -4.01 -2.81
C ILE A 37 -7.36 -4.74 -2.29
N LEU A 38 -6.32 -4.82 -3.12
CA LEU A 38 -5.07 -5.48 -2.78
C LEU A 38 -3.97 -4.45 -2.56
N VAL A 39 -3.22 -4.59 -1.47
CA VAL A 39 -2.04 -3.79 -1.16
C VAL A 39 -0.82 -4.70 -1.10
N LYS A 40 0.23 -4.36 -1.83
CA LYS A 40 1.51 -5.07 -1.79
C LYS A 40 2.62 -4.11 -1.39
N CYS A 41 3.38 -4.48 -0.35
CA CYS A 41 4.55 -3.74 0.09
C CYS A 41 5.78 -4.65 -0.04
N ASN A 42 6.85 -4.13 -0.62
CA ASN A 42 8.14 -4.83 -0.68
C ASN A 42 9.08 -4.22 0.37
N PHE A 43 9.67 -5.06 1.22
CA PHE A 43 10.61 -4.62 2.25
C PHE A 43 12.00 -5.17 1.99
N GLN A 44 13.00 -4.32 2.11
CA GLN A 44 14.41 -4.72 2.05
C GLN A 44 15.06 -4.55 3.43
N ARG A 45 15.78 -5.58 3.90
CA ARG A 45 16.48 -5.60 5.19
C ARG A 45 17.99 -5.68 4.94
N LEU A 46 18.60 -4.61 4.41
CA LEU A 46 20.06 -4.61 4.18
C LEU A 46 20.85 -4.53 5.49
N ASP A 47 20.37 -3.76 6.47
CA ASP A 47 21.15 -3.41 7.68
C ASP A 47 20.59 -3.99 8.99
N ARG A 48 19.73 -5.02 8.93
CA ARG A 48 19.15 -5.65 10.14
C ARG A 48 19.54 -7.12 10.24
N SER A 49 20.14 -7.49 11.36
CA SER A 49 20.53 -8.87 11.69
C SER A 49 19.38 -9.73 12.23
N GLY A 50 18.27 -9.13 12.65
CA GLY A 50 17.14 -9.81 13.28
C GLY A 50 15.88 -9.94 12.42
N ILE A 51 14.94 -10.77 12.89
CA ILE A 51 13.58 -10.85 12.33
C ILE A 51 12.85 -9.54 12.65
N THR A 52 12.19 -8.96 11.65
CA THR A 52 11.36 -7.77 11.83
C THR A 52 9.90 -8.19 11.81
N PHE A 53 9.18 -7.87 12.87
CA PHE A 53 7.74 -8.12 12.98
C PHE A 53 6.96 -6.86 12.60
N VAL A 54 5.80 -7.06 11.99
CA VAL A 54 4.85 -5.98 11.71
C VAL A 54 4.28 -5.49 13.03
N SER A 55 4.39 -4.19 13.30
CA SER A 55 3.82 -3.56 14.49
C SER A 55 2.58 -2.73 14.14
N LEU A 56 1.85 -2.29 15.17
CA LEU A 56 0.65 -1.47 15.05
C LEU A 56 0.85 -0.22 14.16
N PHE A 57 2.07 0.32 14.14
CA PHE A 57 2.41 1.50 13.34
C PHE A 57 2.27 1.25 11.83
N PHE A 58 2.61 0.04 11.36
CA PHE A 58 2.40 -0.34 9.96
C PHE A 58 0.91 -0.49 9.63
N PHE A 59 0.13 -1.03 10.56
CA PHE A 59 -1.32 -1.22 10.38
C PHE A 59 -2.04 0.13 10.22
N LEU A 60 -1.71 1.10 11.08
CA LEU A 60 -2.23 2.47 10.99
C LEU A 60 -1.82 3.15 9.68
N TYR A 61 -0.60 2.92 9.21
CA TYR A 61 -0.13 3.49 7.95
C TYR A 61 -0.93 2.95 6.75
N VAL A 62 -1.23 1.66 6.69
CA VAL A 62 -2.08 1.12 5.62
C VAL A 62 -3.53 1.64 5.75
N SER A 63 -4.04 1.77 6.97
CA SER A 63 -5.42 2.19 7.24
C SER A 63 -5.69 3.64 6.85
N HIS A 64 -4.73 4.56 7.02
CA HIS A 64 -4.92 5.98 6.73
C HIS A 64 -5.06 6.29 5.23
N TRP A 65 -4.69 5.35 4.38
CA TRP A 65 -4.70 5.49 2.92
C TRP A 65 -5.89 4.82 2.23
N PHE A 66 -6.82 4.24 3.01
CA PHE A 66 -8.07 3.64 2.53
C PHE A 66 -9.30 4.29 3.15
#